data_AF-A0A1H4B068-F1
#
_entry.id   AF-A0A1H4B068-F1
#
_cell.length_a   1.000
_cell.length_b   1.000
_cell.length_c   1.000
_cell.angle_alpha   90.00
_cell.angle_beta   90.00
_cell.angle_gamma   90.00
#
_symmetry.space_group_name_H-M   'P 1'
#
loop_
_entity.id
_entity.type
_entity.pdbx_description
1 polymer ?
#
loop_
_entity_poly.entity_id
_entity_poly.type
_entity_poly.pdbx_seq_one_letter_code
_entity_poly.pdbx_strand_id
1 'polypeptide(L)'
;MEQKIKGKKGRPKVAVPRNRWVKSRVNSSELILIKQKARDCNLSVSDLIKVSLFKCKVVVWRRELPTEAKKLLALLANLANNLNQISKRHNIGDAITLADRFELLQLKMELSAVKKQLGAFLEFKKEAADGD
;
A
#
# COMPACT_ATOMS: atom_id res chain seq x y z
N MET A 1 -72.69 -0.41 -10.32
CA MET A 1 -72.00 -0.48 -9.02
C MET A 1 -70.52 -0.34 -9.28
N GLU A 2 -69.92 0.81 -8.98
CA GLU A 2 -68.51 1.08 -9.27
C GLU A 2 -67.78 1.29 -7.94
N GLN A 3 -66.96 0.33 -7.54
CA GLN A 3 -66.25 0.37 -6.26
C GLN A 3 -64.95 1.19 -6.41
N LYS A 4 -64.92 2.37 -5.79
CA LYS A 4 -63.70 3.18 -5.63
C LYS A 4 -62.72 2.51 -4.67
N ILE A 5 -61.54 2.15 -5.16
CA ILE A 5 -60.41 1.66 -4.35
C ILE A 5 -59.86 2.81 -3.51
N LYS A 6 -60.00 2.73 -2.18
CA LYS A 6 -59.43 3.71 -1.22
C LYS A 6 -57.90 3.67 -1.27
N GLY A 7 -57.27 4.75 -1.72
CA GLY A 7 -55.81 4.91 -1.71
C GLY A 7 -55.24 4.89 -0.29
N LYS A 8 -54.23 4.04 -0.05
CA LYS A 8 -53.51 3.95 1.22
C LYS A 8 -52.76 5.27 1.47
N LYS A 9 -53.28 6.09 2.39
CA LYS A 9 -52.64 7.31 2.91
C LYS A 9 -51.45 6.95 3.80
N GLY A 10 -50.31 6.63 3.21
CA GLY A 10 -49.06 6.39 3.94
C GLY A 10 -47.87 7.08 3.28
N ARG A 11 -46.81 7.34 4.06
CA ARG A 11 -45.53 7.81 3.52
C ARG A 11 -45.06 6.80 2.45
N PRO A 12 -44.75 7.24 1.23
CA PRO A 12 -44.21 6.37 0.19
C PRO A 12 -43.03 5.55 0.72
N LYS A 13 -43.03 4.26 0.46
CA LYS A 13 -41.90 3.39 0.85
C LYS A 13 -40.66 3.86 0.09
N VAL A 14 -39.59 4.15 0.83
CA VAL A 14 -38.29 4.48 0.24
C VAL A 14 -37.80 3.26 -0.54
N ALA A 15 -37.38 3.46 -1.79
CA ALA A 15 -36.97 2.38 -2.70
C ALA A 15 -35.81 1.54 -2.15
N VAL A 16 -34.86 2.15 -1.43
CA VAL A 16 -33.75 1.47 -0.76
C VAL A 16 -33.65 1.95 0.70
N PRO A 17 -34.30 1.26 1.65
CA PRO A 17 -34.26 1.64 3.05
C PRO A 17 -32.88 1.34 3.68
N ARG A 18 -32.33 2.30 4.43
CA ARG A 18 -31.12 2.12 5.23
C ARG A 18 -31.46 1.47 6.57
N ASN A 19 -31.62 0.15 6.57
CA ASN A 19 -32.10 -0.64 7.73
C ASN A 19 -30.99 -1.42 8.45
N ARG A 20 -29.74 -1.32 8.02
CA ARG A 20 -28.59 -2.03 8.62
C ARG A 20 -27.83 -1.11 9.58
N TRP A 21 -27.32 -1.71 10.66
CA TRP A 21 -26.57 -1.01 11.68
C TRP A 21 -25.09 -1.37 11.59
N VAL A 22 -24.23 -0.34 11.65
CA VAL A 22 -22.80 -0.50 11.90
C VAL A 22 -22.57 0.01 13.32
N LYS A 23 -22.11 -0.86 14.21
CA LYS A 23 -21.86 -0.53 15.62
C LYS A 23 -20.36 -0.55 15.87
N SER A 24 -19.87 0.46 16.58
CA SER A 24 -18.51 0.49 17.12
C SER A 24 -18.57 0.86 18.60
N ARG A 25 -17.75 0.20 19.42
CA ARG A 25 -17.56 0.59 20.82
C ARG A 25 -16.45 1.64 20.87
N VAL A 26 -16.70 2.71 21.60
CA VAL A 26 -15.75 3.80 21.81
C VAL A 26 -15.66 4.10 23.30
N ASN A 27 -14.51 4.60 23.75
CA ASN A 27 -14.36 5.13 25.09
C ASN A 27 -14.92 6.57 25.20
N SER A 28 -14.97 7.10 26.42
CA SER A 28 -15.53 8.43 26.70
C SER A 28 -14.81 9.55 25.94
N SER A 29 -13.48 9.49 25.86
CA SER A 29 -12.64 10.50 25.20
C SER A 29 -12.84 10.49 23.68
N GLU A 30 -12.88 9.31 23.08
CA GLU A 30 -13.20 9.10 21.66
C GLU A 30 -14.58 9.64 21.31
N LEU A 31 -15.58 9.39 22.16
CA LEU A 31 -16.94 9.90 21.95
C LEU A 31 -16.99 11.43 21.97
N ILE A 32 -16.26 12.07 22.88
CA ILE A 32 -16.17 13.54 22.97
C ILE A 32 -15.54 14.09 21.67
N LEU A 33 -14.41 13.53 21.24
CA LEU A 33 -13.73 13.93 20.01
C LEU A 33 -14.61 13.77 18.76
N ILE A 34 -15.33 12.66 18.65
CA ILE A 34 -16.25 12.41 17.52
C ILE A 34 -17.39 13.43 17.52
N LYS A 35 -17.96 13.74 18.69
CA LYS A 35 -19.04 14.75 18.80
C LYS A 35 -18.55 16.15 18.47
N GLN A 36 -17.35 16.50 18.90
CA GLN A 36 -16.74 17.79 18.59
C GLN A 36 -16.52 17.93 17.09
N LYS A 37 -15.85 16.96 16.45
CA LYS A 37 -15.66 16.96 14.99
C LYS A 37 -16.97 17.02 14.21
N ALA A 38 -17.99 16.33 14.67
CA ALA A 38 -19.32 16.37 14.05
C ALA A 38 -19.92 17.79 14.11
N ARG A 39 -19.81 18.46 15.26
CA ARG A 39 -20.22 19.87 15.42
C ARG A 39 -19.43 20.80 14.52
N ASP A 40 -18.11 20.66 14.49
CA ASP A 40 -17.22 21.52 13.69
C ASP A 40 -17.54 21.41 12.19
N CYS A 41 -17.98 20.24 11.74
CA CYS A 41 -18.40 20.00 10.36
C CYS A 41 -19.90 20.26 10.10
N ASN A 42 -20.68 20.72 11.08
CA ASN A 42 -22.14 20.85 10.99
C ASN A 42 -22.87 19.57 10.54
N LEU A 43 -22.36 18.40 10.96
CA LEU A 43 -22.93 17.10 10.64
C LEU A 43 -23.44 16.39 11.90
N SER A 44 -24.39 15.46 11.72
CA SER A 44 -24.66 14.48 12.77
C SER A 44 -23.47 13.53 12.92
N VAL A 45 -23.28 12.93 14.10
CA VAL A 45 -22.24 11.89 14.31
C VAL A 45 -22.38 10.76 13.28
N SER A 46 -23.61 10.38 12.94
CA SER A 46 -23.87 9.35 11.94
C SER A 46 -23.41 9.78 10.55
N ASP A 47 -23.70 11.02 10.14
CA ASP A 47 -23.32 11.56 8.83
C ASP A 47 -21.81 11.76 8.72
N LEU A 48 -21.17 12.26 9.78
CA LEU A 48 -19.72 12.37 9.84
C LEU A 48 -19.06 11.00 9.63
N ILE A 49 -19.50 9.97 10.36
CA ILE A 49 -18.95 8.61 10.24
C ILE A 49 -19.20 8.07 8.84
N LYS A 50 -20.40 8.24 8.28
CA LYS A 50 -20.71 7.80 6.91
C LYS A 50 -19.79 8.45 5.89
N VAL A 51 -19.71 9.79 5.88
CA VAL A 51 -18.87 10.54 4.94
C VAL A 51 -17.41 10.14 5.10
N SER A 52 -16.94 9.97 6.34
CA SER A 52 -15.57 9.54 6.63
C SER A 52 -15.30 8.13 6.10
N LEU A 53 -16.20 7.17 6.32
CA LEU A 53 -16.04 5.78 5.85
C LEU A 53 -16.11 5.65 4.33
N PHE A 54 -16.91 6.48 3.66
CA PHE A 54 -16.99 6.45 2.18
C PHE A 54 -15.84 7.20 1.50
N LYS A 55 -15.22 8.16 2.19
CA LYS A 55 -14.10 8.96 1.65
C LYS A 55 -12.73 8.52 2.16
N CYS A 56 -12.65 7.63 3.14
CA CYS A 56 -11.35 7.23 3.68
C CYS A 56 -10.56 6.42 2.64
N LYS A 57 -9.33 6.85 2.36
CA LYS A 57 -8.33 6.04 1.69
C LYS A 57 -7.73 5.10 2.72
N VAL A 58 -7.99 3.80 2.60
CA VAL A 58 -7.33 2.81 3.45
C VAL A 58 -5.89 2.67 2.98
N VAL A 59 -4.98 3.33 3.69
CA VAL A 59 -3.54 3.12 3.49
C VAL A 59 -3.17 1.82 4.18
N VAL A 60 -3.25 0.71 3.45
CA VAL A 60 -2.65 -0.55 3.89
C VAL A 60 -1.15 -0.34 3.78
N TRP A 61 -0.47 -0.23 4.92
CA TRP A 61 0.99 -0.33 4.99
C TRP A 61 1.38 -1.75 4.59
N ARG A 62 1.44 -2.04 3.29
CA ARG A 62 2.04 -3.28 2.82
C ARG A 62 3.51 -3.21 3.19
N ARG A 63 3.94 -4.08 4.12
CA ARG A 63 5.36 -4.44 4.31
C ARG A 63 5.97 -5.08 3.05
N GLU A 64 5.15 -5.43 2.07
CA GLU A 64 5.59 -6.00 0.81
C GLU A 64 6.16 -4.90 -0.09
N LEU A 65 7.46 -5.00 -0.37
CA LEU A 65 8.11 -4.25 -1.43
C LEU A 65 7.34 -4.40 -2.75
N PRO A 66 7.25 -3.34 -3.58
CA PRO A 66 6.76 -3.45 -4.95
C PRO A 66 7.45 -4.58 -5.71
N THR A 67 6.76 -5.20 -6.66
CA THR A 67 7.27 -6.35 -7.41
C THR A 67 8.62 -6.06 -8.08
N GLU A 68 8.80 -4.85 -8.59
CA GLU A 68 10.03 -4.36 -9.20
C GLU A 68 11.17 -4.29 -8.19
N ALA A 69 10.90 -3.75 -6.99
CA ALA A 69 11.87 -3.69 -5.90
C ALA A 69 12.24 -5.09 -5.38
N LYS A 70 11.28 -6.04 -5.33
CA LYS A 70 11.55 -7.45 -5.01
C LYS A 70 12.50 -8.09 -6.03
N LYS A 71 12.32 -7.82 -7.32
CA LYS A 71 13.21 -8.33 -8.39
C LYS A 71 14.63 -7.77 -8.24
N LEU A 72 14.78 -6.47 -8.01
CA LEU A 72 16.08 -5.84 -7.77
C LEU A 72 16.78 -6.43 -6.53
N LEU A 73 16.04 -6.66 -5.44
CA LEU A 73 16.58 -7.28 -4.24
C LEU A 73 17.07 -8.71 -4.49
N ALA A 74 16.33 -9.50 -5.27
CA ALA A 74 16.73 -10.86 -5.64
C ALA A 74 18.02 -10.86 -6.49
N LEU A 75 18.15 -9.94 -7.44
CA LEU A 75 19.37 -9.78 -8.23
C LEU A 75 20.58 -9.42 -7.36
N LEU A 76 20.42 -8.47 -6.42
CA LEU A 76 21.49 -8.10 -5.48
C LEU A 76 21.91 -9.28 -4.60
N ALA A 77 20.95 -10.08 -4.11
CA ALA A 77 21.25 -11.25 -3.31
C ALA A 77 22.08 -12.28 -4.10
N ASN A 78 21.75 -12.51 -5.37
CA ASN A 78 22.53 -13.41 -6.24
C ASN A 78 23.94 -12.89 -6.48
N LEU A 79 24.11 -11.60 -6.77
CA LEU A 79 25.44 -10.97 -6.93
C LEU A 79 26.29 -11.09 -5.66
N ALA A 80 25.69 -10.84 -4.49
CA ALA A 80 26.36 -10.98 -3.21
C ALA A 80 26.78 -12.43 -2.93
N ASN A 81 25.92 -13.40 -3.29
CA ASN A 81 26.24 -14.83 -3.16
C ASN A 81 27.44 -15.22 -4.04
N ASN A 82 27.46 -14.79 -5.30
CA ASN A 82 28.57 -15.08 -6.21
C ASN A 82 29.89 -14.48 -5.68
N LEU A 83 29.87 -13.22 -5.25
CA LEU A 83 31.04 -12.58 -4.66
C LEU A 83 31.52 -13.31 -3.38
N ASN A 84 30.60 -13.77 -2.55
CA ASN A 84 30.92 -14.53 -1.34
C ASN A 84 31.51 -15.90 -1.67
N GLN A 85 31.07 -16.56 -2.74
CA GLN A 85 31.66 -17.81 -3.21
C GLN A 85 33.11 -17.61 -3.66
N ILE A 86 33.37 -16.61 -4.51
CA ILE A 86 34.73 -16.26 -4.95
C ILE A 86 35.61 -15.95 -3.74
N SER A 87 35.11 -15.14 -2.81
CA SER A 87 35.84 -14.77 -1.60
C SER A 87 36.19 -16.00 -0.74
N LYS A 88 35.25 -16.93 -0.56
CA LYS A 88 35.49 -18.17 0.21
C LYS A 88 36.54 -19.06 -0.46
N ARG A 89 36.51 -19.22 -1.80
CA ARG A 89 37.53 -20.00 -2.53
C ARG A 89 38.95 -19.46 -2.24
N HIS A 90 39.13 -18.15 -2.37
CA HIS A 90 40.45 -17.53 -2.17
C HIS A 90 40.89 -17.41 -0.71
N ASN A 91 39.95 -17.27 0.24
CA ASN A 91 40.28 -17.27 1.66
C ASN A 91 40.84 -18.62 2.15
N ILE A 92 40.61 -19.72 1.42
CA ILE A 92 41.14 -21.06 1.72
C ILE A 92 42.57 -21.25 1.17
N GLY A 93 43.09 -20.29 0.39
CA GLY A 93 44.45 -20.30 -0.15
C GLY A 93 44.54 -20.51 -1.66
N ASP A 94 43.41 -20.61 -2.36
CA ASP A 94 43.41 -20.72 -3.83
C ASP A 94 43.93 -19.43 -4.49
N ALA A 95 44.83 -19.57 -5.46
CA ALA A 95 45.31 -18.45 -6.25
C ALA A 95 44.19 -17.88 -7.13
N ILE A 96 44.18 -16.55 -7.33
CA ILE A 96 43.21 -15.89 -8.23
C ILE A 96 43.52 -16.27 -9.68
N THR A 97 42.59 -16.98 -10.32
CA THR A 97 42.72 -17.41 -11.71
C THR A 97 42.26 -16.32 -12.68
N LEU A 98 42.56 -16.48 -13.97
CA LEU A 98 42.01 -15.62 -15.03
C LEU A 98 40.48 -15.72 -15.13
N ALA A 99 39.91 -16.90 -14.83
CA ALA A 99 38.47 -17.11 -14.81
C ALA A 99 37.81 -16.29 -13.68
N ASP A 100 38.39 -16.30 -12.48
CA ASP A 100 37.89 -15.50 -11.35
C ASP A 100 37.92 -14.00 -11.66
N ARG A 101 38.99 -13.53 -12.34
CA ARG A 101 39.08 -12.12 -12.78
C ARG A 101 37.98 -11.76 -13.77
N PHE A 102 37.68 -12.66 -14.71
CA PHE A 102 36.60 -12.45 -15.67
C PHE A 102 35.24 -12.43 -14.97
N GLU A 103 35.00 -13.35 -14.04
CA GLU A 103 33.78 -13.42 -13.22
C GLU A 103 33.59 -12.15 -12.40
N LEU A 104 34.64 -11.64 -11.76
CA LEU A 104 34.61 -10.37 -11.02
C LEU A 104 34.32 -9.15 -11.92
N LEU A 105 34.87 -9.12 -13.13
CA LEU A 105 34.56 -8.06 -14.11
C LEU A 105 33.08 -8.12 -14.54
N GLN A 106 32.55 -9.32 -14.74
CA GLN A 106 31.14 -9.51 -15.07
C GLN A 106 30.23 -9.05 -13.92
N LEU A 107 30.52 -9.46 -12.68
CA LEU A 107 29.79 -9.02 -11.48
C LEU A 107 29.81 -7.49 -11.34
N LYS A 108 30.94 -6.84 -11.64
CA LYS A 108 31.06 -5.37 -11.64
C LYS A 108 30.12 -4.72 -12.66
N MET A 109 30.04 -5.26 -13.88
CA MET A 109 29.12 -4.76 -14.89
C MET A 109 27.66 -4.92 -14.47
N GLU A 110 27.28 -6.10 -13.98
CA GLU A 110 25.92 -6.40 -13.52
C GLU A 110 25.52 -5.49 -12.34
N LEU A 111 26.40 -5.30 -11.37
CA LEU A 111 26.18 -4.38 -10.24
C LEU A 111 25.96 -2.93 -10.72
N SER A 112 26.71 -2.48 -11.72
CA SER A 112 26.54 -1.14 -12.31
C SER A 112 25.19 -0.98 -13.00
N ALA A 113 24.68 -2.04 -13.64
CA ALA A 113 23.37 -2.06 -14.28
C ALA A 113 22.25 -2.02 -13.24
N VAL A 114 22.35 -2.83 -12.18
CA VAL A 114 21.40 -2.81 -11.05
C VAL A 114 21.39 -1.44 -10.37
N LYS A 115 22.54 -0.80 -10.19
CA LYS A 115 22.63 0.57 -9.64
C LYS A 115 21.86 1.58 -10.50
N LYS A 116 21.98 1.51 -11.84
CA LYS A 116 21.23 2.38 -12.75
C LYS A 116 19.73 2.14 -12.66
N GLN A 117 19.30 0.88 -12.63
CA GLN A 117 17.89 0.51 -12.49
C GLN A 117 17.30 0.99 -11.16
N LEU A 118 18.04 0.86 -10.06
CA LEU A 118 17.64 1.37 -8.75
C LEU A 118 17.51 2.89 -8.76
N GLY A 119 18.45 3.61 -9.38
CA GLY A 119 18.38 5.06 -9.54
C GLY A 119 17.12 5.49 -10.28
N ALA A 120 16.84 4.87 -11.44
CA ALA A 120 15.63 5.15 -12.21
C ALA A 120 14.34 4.86 -11.43
N PHE A 121 14.30 3.75 -10.67
CA PHE A 121 13.15 3.40 -9.84
C PHE A 121 12.91 4.43 -8.72
N LEU A 122 13.97 4.94 -8.10
CA LEU A 122 13.87 5.94 -7.03
C LEU A 122 13.43 7.31 -7.56
N GLU A 123 13.91 7.73 -8.72
CA GLU A 123 13.47 8.99 -9.37
C GLU A 123 11.98 8.92 -9.77
N PHE A 124 11.55 7.82 -10.40
CA PHE A 124 10.12 7.60 -10.74
C PHE A 124 9.20 7.65 -9.49
N LYS A 125 9.69 7.14 -8.35
CA LYS A 125 8.96 7.17 -7.09
C LYS A 125 8.82 8.57 -6.50
N LYS A 126 9.78 9.47 -6.71
CA LYS A 126 9.71 10.87 -6.26
C LYS A 126 8.69 11.65 -7.10
N GLU A 127 8.75 11.51 -8.42
CA GLU A 127 7.80 12.16 -9.34
C GLU A 127 6.33 11.75 -9.06
N ALA A 128 6.10 10.48 -8.68
CA ALA A 128 4.79 9.99 -8.28
C ALA A 128 4.32 10.47 -6.89
N ALA A 129 5.22 11.00 -6.05
CA ALA A 129 4.91 11.50 -4.72
C ALA A 129 4.69 13.03 -4.69
N ASP A 130 5.28 13.76 -5.65
CA ASP A 130 5.17 15.22 -5.76
C ASP A 130 3.95 15.67 -6.62
N GLY A 131 3.17 14.74 -7.17
CA GLY A 131 2.01 14.98 -8.04
C GLY A 131 0.63 14.73 -7.41
N ASP A 132 0.55 14.49 -6.10
CA ASP A 132 -0.68 14.27 -5.30
C ASP A 132 -0.75 15.33 -4.17
#